data_AF-A8XZC5-F1
#
_entry.id   AF-A8XZC5-F1
#
_cell.length_a   1.000
_cell.length_b   1.000
_cell.length_c   1.000
_cell.angle_alpha   90.00
_cell.angle_beta   90.00
_cell.angle_gamma   90.00
#
_symmetry.space_group_name_H-M   'P 1'
#
loop_
_entity.id
_entity.type
_entity.pdbx_description
1 polymer ?
#
loop_
_entity_poly.entity_id
_entity_poly.type
_entity_poly.pdbx_seq_one_letter_code
_entity_poly.pdbx_strand_id
1 'polypeptide(L)'
;MTLSHTMFTRPGYPLVRLFWELIHGDTIPDEDIADGKWDADMKNARVTEKNVALMSQFGADSFYEFVNENNETLSIIDHYRGKYGYNIRYPHLPCLRKKPPSRDRNRMFLFPLEVCSLLIDSVRFTGYVSQQLKEQMIQYTTLTAEQRKLVLQNIIGQNPIGDCPPIVDNTDRYMRSHGIEMEKKMLSVKASLLPPPRVVYGNSDFLDSDHLGEWKAVTHEPNSSRGSDLQEEPRCQGSKTQEAAPGIDLRVGSLMNDTVAFEIDDTCYHNLMRATEEAGQPVCWANREMGPAVIHSSTEYLQGRDLPGVTMDWMTSLSQDTDSYKEAEDEVIVPIVFMIFQIRFTTLNCERPDFQNDYNLFKWMSDNEVGVFTQGILYKTFNSIGLSPAPFIGGNSHRKPLL
;
A
#
# COMPACT_ATOMS: atom_id res chain seq x y z
N MET A 1 25.09 -7.51 10.94
CA MET A 1 24.20 -8.67 10.73
C MET A 1 22.77 -8.19 10.86
N THR A 2 21.97 -8.30 9.81
CA THR A 2 20.58 -7.81 9.78
C THR A 2 19.64 -9.01 9.73
N LEU A 3 18.70 -9.09 10.69
CA LEU A 3 17.60 -10.04 10.60
C LEU A 3 16.59 -9.50 9.59
N SER A 4 16.29 -10.28 8.56
CA SER A 4 15.32 -9.92 7.52
C SER A 4 14.35 -11.07 7.30
N HIS A 5 13.10 -10.71 7.02
CA HIS A 5 12.06 -11.66 6.66
C HIS A 5 11.61 -11.39 5.23
N THR A 6 11.35 -12.45 4.46
CA THR A 6 10.79 -12.37 3.11
C THR A 6 9.86 -13.55 2.88
N MET A 7 8.92 -13.39 1.96
CA MET A 7 7.98 -14.44 1.60
C MET A 7 8.59 -15.42 0.60
N PHE A 8 8.25 -16.70 0.75
CA PHE A 8 8.58 -17.79 -0.15
C PHE A 8 7.32 -18.58 -0.49
N THR A 9 7.31 -19.23 -1.65
CA THR A 9 6.28 -20.21 -1.99
C THR A 9 6.37 -21.43 -1.07
N ARG A 10 5.22 -21.99 -0.67
CA ARG A 10 5.18 -23.24 0.10
C ARG A 10 5.84 -24.36 -0.71
N PRO A 11 6.89 -25.04 -0.17
CA PRO A 11 7.59 -26.09 -0.91
C PRO A 11 6.68 -27.29 -1.15
N GLY A 12 6.63 -27.78 -2.39
CA GLY A 12 5.87 -28.98 -2.75
C GLY A 12 4.35 -28.88 -2.57
N TYR A 13 3.79 -27.67 -2.39
CA TYR A 13 2.37 -27.51 -2.08
C TYR A 13 1.49 -27.96 -3.26
N PRO A 14 0.54 -28.89 -3.07
CA PRO A 14 -0.31 -29.39 -4.17
C PRO A 14 -1.16 -28.27 -4.79
N LEU A 15 -1.20 -28.18 -6.12
CA LEU A 15 -1.97 -27.15 -6.80
C LEU A 15 -3.48 -27.30 -6.57
N VAL A 16 -3.98 -28.52 -6.37
CA VAL A 16 -5.40 -28.72 -6.02
C VAL A 16 -5.79 -28.03 -4.71
N ARG A 17 -4.87 -27.97 -3.72
CA ARG A 17 -5.10 -27.27 -2.44
C ARG A 17 -5.03 -25.77 -2.62
N LEU A 18 -4.03 -25.29 -3.36
CA LEU A 18 -3.96 -23.87 -3.73
C LEU A 18 -5.23 -23.43 -4.47
N PHE A 19 -5.76 -24.28 -5.36
CA PHE A 19 -6.99 -23.98 -6.08
C PHE A 19 -8.22 -23.97 -5.17
N TRP A 20 -8.29 -24.87 -4.18
CA TRP A 20 -9.31 -24.81 -3.13
C TRP A 20 -9.27 -23.47 -2.37
N GLU A 21 -8.07 -23.00 -2.00
CA GLU A 21 -7.89 -21.73 -1.28
C GLU A 21 -8.38 -20.55 -2.11
N LEU A 22 -8.16 -20.60 -3.43
CA LEU A 22 -8.65 -19.58 -4.35
C LEU A 22 -10.16 -19.61 -4.53
N ILE A 23 -10.80 -20.79 -4.49
CA ILE A 23 -12.26 -20.92 -4.59
C ILE A 23 -12.94 -20.32 -3.35
N HIS A 24 -12.37 -20.57 -2.16
CA HIS A 24 -12.97 -20.18 -0.88
C HIS A 24 -12.52 -18.80 -0.42
N GLY A 25 -11.43 -18.27 -0.97
CA GLY A 25 -10.85 -17.00 -0.53
C GLY A 25 -10.21 -17.11 0.86
N ASP A 26 -9.83 -18.31 1.30
CA ASP A 26 -9.26 -18.58 2.62
C ASP A 26 -8.15 -19.65 2.52
N THR A 27 -7.24 -19.66 3.50
CA THR A 27 -6.15 -20.63 3.59
C THR A 27 -6.62 -21.91 4.29
N ILE A 28 -6.26 -23.09 3.78
CA ILE A 28 -6.55 -24.34 4.49
C ILE A 28 -5.59 -24.45 5.69
N PRO A 29 -6.10 -24.56 6.93
CA PRO A 29 -5.27 -24.84 8.09
C PRO A 29 -4.58 -26.21 7.99
N ASP A 30 -3.37 -26.33 8.52
CA ASP A 30 -2.61 -27.60 8.48
C ASP A 30 -3.36 -28.75 9.20
N GLU A 31 -4.16 -28.43 10.23
CA GLU A 31 -5.02 -29.38 10.93
C GLU A 31 -6.13 -29.93 10.01
N ASP A 32 -6.80 -29.06 9.25
CA ASP A 32 -7.85 -29.47 8.30
C ASP A 32 -7.30 -30.26 7.12
N ILE A 33 -6.04 -30.00 6.73
CA ILE A 33 -5.31 -30.81 5.76
C ILE A 33 -5.16 -32.25 6.28
N ALA A 34 -4.82 -32.42 7.56
CA ALA A 34 -4.64 -33.73 8.19
C ALA A 34 -5.97 -34.47 8.39
N ASP A 35 -7.03 -33.75 8.77
CA ASP A 35 -8.38 -34.31 8.95
C ASP A 35 -9.08 -34.68 7.64
N GLY A 36 -8.59 -34.17 6.50
CA GLY A 36 -9.11 -34.51 5.16
C GLY A 36 -10.48 -33.92 4.83
N LYS A 37 -11.05 -33.04 5.68
CA LYS A 37 -12.35 -32.39 5.45
C LYS A 37 -12.40 -31.63 4.11
N TRP A 38 -11.28 -31.03 3.72
CA TRP A 38 -11.14 -30.30 2.46
C TRP A 38 -11.36 -31.19 1.21
N ASP A 39 -11.11 -32.50 1.28
CA ASP A 39 -11.26 -33.42 0.14
C ASP A 39 -12.72 -33.60 -0.27
N ALA A 40 -13.60 -33.76 0.71
CA ALA A 40 -15.04 -33.89 0.49
C ALA A 40 -15.64 -32.59 -0.05
N ASP A 41 -15.16 -31.46 0.45
CA ASP A 41 -15.58 -30.15 0.00
C ASP A 41 -15.11 -29.88 -1.45
N MET A 42 -13.85 -30.19 -1.77
CA MET A 42 -13.31 -30.01 -3.12
C MET A 42 -14.02 -30.83 -4.19
N LYS A 43 -14.52 -32.03 -3.84
CA LYS A 43 -15.34 -32.85 -4.75
C LYS A 43 -16.65 -32.17 -5.15
N ASN A 44 -17.20 -31.34 -4.28
CA ASN A 44 -18.46 -30.62 -4.51
C ASN A 44 -18.25 -29.16 -4.97
N ALA A 45 -17.00 -28.68 -4.91
CA ALA A 45 -16.66 -27.31 -5.25
C ALA A 45 -17.01 -26.99 -6.71
N ARG A 46 -17.70 -25.86 -6.91
CA ARG A 46 -18.04 -25.33 -8.24
C ARG A 46 -17.03 -24.27 -8.64
N VAL A 47 -16.34 -24.51 -9.75
CA VAL A 47 -15.38 -23.57 -10.31
C VAL A 47 -16.13 -22.42 -10.98
N THR A 48 -15.82 -21.19 -10.59
CA THR A 48 -16.38 -19.98 -11.24
C THR A 48 -15.43 -19.46 -12.32
N GLU A 49 -15.95 -18.70 -13.29
CA GLU A 49 -15.12 -18.06 -14.33
C GLU A 49 -14.04 -17.14 -13.72
N LYS A 50 -14.35 -16.48 -12.59
CA LYS A 50 -13.37 -15.67 -11.83
C LYS A 50 -12.20 -16.53 -11.33
N ASN A 51 -12.47 -17.71 -10.81
CA ASN A 51 -11.44 -18.62 -10.28
C ASN A 51 -10.52 -19.13 -11.40
N VAL A 52 -11.07 -19.35 -12.60
CA VAL A 52 -10.29 -19.72 -13.80
C VAL A 52 -9.46 -18.53 -14.29
N ALA A 53 -10.04 -17.32 -14.30
CA ALA A 53 -9.36 -16.11 -14.76
C ALA A 53 -8.15 -15.71 -13.89
N LEU A 54 -8.20 -16.00 -12.58
CA LEU A 54 -7.07 -15.78 -11.65
C LEU A 54 -5.82 -16.58 -12.04
N MET A 55 -5.97 -17.62 -12.86
CA MET A 55 -4.87 -18.47 -13.31
C MET A 55 -4.88 -18.57 -14.84
N SER A 56 -4.15 -17.66 -15.49
CA SER A 56 -3.99 -17.56 -16.96
C SER A 56 -3.51 -18.83 -17.69
N GLN A 57 -3.16 -19.87 -16.95
CA GLN A 57 -2.64 -21.13 -17.45
C GLN A 57 -3.63 -22.29 -17.31
N PHE A 58 -4.90 -22.08 -16.97
CA PHE A 58 -5.88 -23.17 -17.00
C PHE A 58 -6.48 -23.40 -18.38
N GLY A 59 -6.76 -24.68 -18.67
CA GLY A 59 -7.38 -25.17 -19.89
C GLY A 59 -8.68 -25.92 -19.60
N ALA A 60 -9.05 -26.84 -20.49
CA ALA A 60 -10.21 -27.70 -20.31
C ALA A 60 -10.07 -28.63 -19.09
N ASP A 61 -11.20 -29.18 -18.62
CA ASP A 61 -11.25 -30.13 -17.51
C ASP A 61 -10.73 -31.52 -17.92
N SER A 62 -10.79 -32.49 -17.00
CA SER A 62 -10.27 -33.84 -17.27
C SER A 62 -11.17 -34.67 -18.19
N PHE A 63 -12.35 -34.16 -18.59
CA PHE A 63 -13.21 -34.79 -19.59
C PHE A 63 -12.81 -34.42 -21.02
N TYR A 64 -11.86 -33.49 -21.19
CA TYR A 64 -11.36 -33.11 -22.51
C TYR A 64 -10.82 -34.32 -23.29
N GLU A 65 -11.34 -34.51 -24.49
CA GLU A 65 -10.91 -35.55 -25.42
C GLU A 65 -9.78 -35.06 -26.32
N PHE A 66 -8.77 -35.90 -26.51
CA PHE A 66 -7.66 -35.65 -27.41
C PHE A 66 -7.30 -36.93 -28.19
N VAL A 67 -6.64 -36.74 -29.32
CA VAL A 67 -6.10 -37.86 -30.11
C VAL A 67 -4.67 -38.13 -29.62
N ASN A 68 -4.43 -39.35 -29.14
CA ASN A 68 -3.12 -39.77 -28.67
C ASN A 68 -2.16 -40.08 -29.84
N GLU A 69 -0.91 -40.44 -29.53
CA GLU A 69 0.11 -40.79 -30.56
C GLU A 69 -0.23 -42.06 -31.35
N ASN A 70 -1.21 -42.85 -30.89
CA ASN A 70 -1.71 -44.07 -31.53
C ASN A 70 -2.96 -43.83 -32.39
N ASN A 71 -3.36 -42.57 -32.63
CA ASN A 71 -4.60 -42.18 -33.32
C ASN A 71 -5.89 -42.65 -32.62
N GLU A 72 -5.86 -42.87 -31.30
CA GLU A 72 -7.05 -43.18 -30.51
C GLU A 72 -7.56 -41.90 -29.84
N THR A 73 -8.88 -41.66 -29.92
CA THR A 73 -9.55 -40.60 -29.16
C THR A 73 -9.74 -41.06 -27.72
N LEU A 74 -9.13 -40.34 -26.78
CA LEU A 74 -9.20 -40.64 -25.35
C LEU A 74 -9.43 -39.35 -24.56
N SER A 75 -10.17 -39.45 -23.47
CA SER A 75 -10.25 -38.36 -22.49
C SER A 75 -8.98 -38.32 -21.62
N ILE A 76 -8.70 -37.18 -20.99
CA ILE A 76 -7.59 -37.07 -20.03
C ILE A 76 -7.76 -38.08 -18.89
N ILE A 77 -8.97 -38.27 -18.37
CA ILE A 77 -9.23 -39.27 -17.32
C ILE A 77 -8.94 -40.70 -17.79
N ASP A 78 -9.36 -41.08 -18.99
CA ASP A 78 -9.12 -42.42 -19.52
C ASP A 78 -7.63 -42.63 -19.82
N HIS A 79 -6.93 -41.58 -20.28
CA HIS A 79 -5.49 -41.62 -20.48
C HIS A 79 -4.75 -41.91 -19.16
N TYR A 80 -5.08 -41.19 -18.08
CA TYR A 80 -4.42 -41.40 -16.78
C TYR A 80 -4.77 -42.75 -16.16
N ARG A 81 -6.01 -43.20 -16.30
CA ARG A 81 -6.45 -44.53 -15.84
C ARG A 81 -5.74 -45.64 -16.62
N GLY A 82 -5.72 -45.56 -17.94
CA GLY A 82 -5.16 -46.61 -18.81
C GLY A 82 -3.62 -46.65 -18.80
N LYS A 83 -2.96 -45.49 -18.87
CA LYS A 83 -1.50 -45.41 -18.97
C LYS A 83 -0.78 -45.49 -17.62
N TYR A 84 -1.32 -44.85 -16.59
CA TYR A 84 -0.66 -44.73 -15.28
C TYR A 84 -1.38 -45.51 -14.17
N GLY A 85 -2.53 -46.14 -14.44
CA GLY A 85 -3.33 -46.80 -13.42
C GLY A 85 -3.91 -45.83 -12.38
N TYR A 86 -3.95 -44.53 -12.70
CA TYR A 86 -4.30 -43.48 -11.75
C TYR A 86 -5.72 -42.96 -12.01
N ASN A 87 -6.58 -43.08 -11.00
CA ASN A 87 -7.96 -42.61 -11.07
C ASN A 87 -8.05 -41.17 -10.59
N ILE A 88 -8.39 -40.27 -11.51
CA ILE A 88 -8.55 -38.85 -11.23
C ILE A 88 -9.68 -38.62 -10.23
N ARG A 89 -9.38 -37.95 -9.10
CA ARG A 89 -10.35 -37.72 -8.02
C ARG A 89 -11.28 -36.54 -8.25
N TYR A 90 -10.80 -35.52 -8.98
CA TYR A 90 -11.54 -34.28 -9.23
C TYR A 90 -11.59 -33.97 -10.73
N PRO A 91 -12.30 -34.78 -11.53
CA PRO A 91 -12.26 -34.67 -12.99
C PRO A 91 -12.94 -33.40 -13.53
N HIS A 92 -13.84 -32.80 -12.76
CA HIS A 92 -14.52 -31.54 -13.06
C HIS A 92 -13.63 -30.31 -12.92
N LEU A 93 -12.44 -30.44 -12.33
CA LEU A 93 -11.52 -29.32 -12.20
C LEU A 93 -10.77 -29.07 -13.51
N PRO A 94 -10.44 -27.80 -13.82
CA PRO A 94 -9.66 -27.47 -15.00
C PRO A 94 -8.25 -28.08 -14.91
N CYS A 95 -7.68 -28.42 -16.05
CA CYS A 95 -6.30 -28.87 -16.14
C CYS A 95 -5.34 -27.68 -16.26
N LEU A 96 -4.13 -27.82 -15.71
CA LEU A 96 -3.01 -26.92 -15.93
C LEU A 96 -2.50 -27.05 -17.36
N ARG A 97 -2.59 -25.97 -18.13
CA ARG A 97 -2.06 -25.83 -19.48
C ARG A 97 -0.63 -25.31 -19.45
N LYS A 98 0.32 -26.19 -19.72
CA LYS A 98 1.73 -25.80 -19.89
C LYS A 98 1.91 -25.11 -21.24
N LYS A 99 2.62 -23.97 -21.25
CA LYS A 99 3.00 -23.30 -22.50
C LYS A 99 3.80 -24.27 -23.38
N PRO A 100 3.42 -24.44 -24.66
CA PRO A 100 4.18 -25.31 -25.55
C PRO A 100 5.62 -24.82 -25.70
N PRO A 101 6.60 -25.74 -25.81
CA PRO A 101 7.97 -25.35 -26.13
C PRO A 101 8.01 -24.64 -27.49
N SER A 102 8.92 -23.68 -27.66
CA SER A 102 9.02 -22.80 -28.84
C SER A 102 9.05 -23.55 -30.18
N ARG A 103 9.56 -24.79 -30.17
CA ARG A 103 9.67 -25.67 -31.35
C ARG A 103 8.34 -26.29 -31.80
N ASP A 104 7.31 -26.32 -30.95
CA ASP A 104 6.09 -27.08 -31.21
C ASP A 104 4.84 -26.35 -30.68
N ARG A 105 4.54 -25.18 -31.27
CA ARG A 105 3.49 -24.26 -30.79
C ARG A 105 2.06 -24.79 -30.92
N ASN A 106 1.85 -25.83 -31.73
CA ASN A 106 0.52 -26.37 -32.00
C ASN A 106 0.10 -27.48 -31.01
N ARG A 107 1.02 -27.98 -30.17
CA ARG A 107 0.69 -29.00 -29.16
C ARG A 107 0.17 -28.36 -27.89
N MET A 108 -0.94 -28.90 -27.38
CA MET A 108 -1.48 -28.53 -26.09
C MET A 108 -1.07 -29.56 -25.04
N PHE A 109 -0.52 -29.08 -23.91
CA PHE A 109 -0.13 -29.92 -22.78
C PHE A 109 -1.05 -29.61 -21.60
N LEU A 110 -1.86 -30.59 -21.20
CA LEU A 110 -2.80 -30.49 -20.08
C LEU A 110 -2.44 -31.47 -18.97
N PHE A 111 -2.39 -30.98 -17.74
CA PHE A 111 -2.10 -31.77 -16.55
C PHE A 111 -3.24 -31.60 -15.54
N PRO A 112 -3.88 -32.68 -15.06
CA PRO A 112 -4.82 -32.58 -13.95
C PRO A 112 -4.19 -31.88 -12.73
N LEU A 113 -4.94 -31.03 -12.05
CA LEU A 113 -4.43 -30.24 -10.91
C LEU A 113 -3.89 -31.11 -9.77
N GLU A 114 -4.47 -32.30 -9.57
CA GLU A 114 -4.08 -33.23 -8.52
C GLU A 114 -2.70 -33.86 -8.72
N VAL A 115 -2.17 -33.88 -9.95
CA VAL A 115 -0.82 -34.40 -10.25
C VAL A 115 0.22 -33.28 -10.32
N CYS A 116 -0.18 -32.05 -10.00
CA CYS A 116 0.69 -30.88 -10.03
C CYS A 116 0.91 -30.33 -8.62
N SER A 117 2.15 -29.95 -8.33
CA SER A 117 2.53 -29.25 -7.10
C SER A 117 3.44 -28.06 -7.42
N LEU A 118 3.55 -27.13 -6.47
CA LEU A 118 4.62 -26.14 -6.48
C LEU A 118 5.98 -26.85 -6.38
N LEU A 119 7.03 -26.15 -6.81
CA LEU A 119 8.40 -26.65 -6.74
C LEU A 119 8.74 -27.06 -5.31
N ILE A 120 9.51 -28.16 -5.19
CA ILE A 120 10.02 -28.64 -3.90
C ILE A 120 10.93 -27.58 -3.28
N ASP A 121 11.76 -26.94 -4.11
CA ASP A 121 12.56 -25.81 -3.69
C ASP A 121 11.69 -24.57 -3.54
N SER A 122 11.69 -23.99 -2.35
CA SER A 122 10.97 -22.75 -2.08
C SER A 122 11.56 -21.61 -2.90
N VAL A 123 10.72 -20.92 -3.68
CA VAL A 123 11.12 -19.75 -4.47
C VAL A 123 10.66 -18.49 -3.77
N ARG A 124 11.50 -17.46 -3.76
CA ARG A 124 11.14 -16.15 -3.20
C ARG A 124 9.92 -15.61 -3.95
N PHE A 125 8.89 -15.23 -3.21
CA PHE A 125 7.70 -14.64 -3.81
C PHE A 125 7.96 -13.17 -4.18
N THR A 126 7.81 -12.84 -5.46
CA THR A 126 8.00 -11.48 -6.00
C THR A 126 6.71 -10.91 -6.60
N GLY A 127 5.59 -11.62 -6.44
CA GLY A 127 4.29 -11.22 -6.96
C GLY A 127 3.60 -10.18 -6.09
N TYR A 128 2.36 -9.85 -6.46
CA TYR A 128 1.51 -8.98 -5.66
C TYR A 128 1.17 -9.63 -4.31
N VAL A 129 1.31 -8.85 -3.24
CA VAL A 129 0.93 -9.24 -1.88
C VAL A 129 -0.32 -8.45 -1.49
N SER A 130 -1.39 -9.16 -1.11
CA SER A 130 -2.65 -8.53 -0.66
C SER A 130 -2.43 -7.69 0.59
N GLN A 131 -3.32 -6.72 0.86
CA GLN A 131 -3.22 -5.88 2.05
C GLN A 131 -3.26 -6.70 3.35
N GLN A 132 -4.17 -7.66 3.44
CA GLN A 132 -4.27 -8.57 4.59
C GLN A 132 -2.98 -9.34 4.83
N LEU A 133 -2.37 -9.87 3.77
CA LEU A 133 -1.11 -10.61 3.89
C LEU A 133 0.08 -9.70 4.25
N LYS A 134 0.09 -8.45 3.76
CA LYS A 134 1.05 -7.42 4.20
C LYS A 134 0.89 -7.12 5.69
N GLU A 135 -0.33 -6.94 6.17
CA GLU A 135 -0.62 -6.69 7.58
C GLU A 135 -0.16 -7.86 8.47
N GLN A 136 -0.48 -9.09 8.09
CA GLN A 136 0.00 -10.30 8.78
C GLN A 136 1.53 -10.39 8.76
N MET A 137 2.18 -10.12 7.63
CA MET A 137 3.64 -10.11 7.53
C MET A 137 4.25 -9.05 8.44
N ILE A 138 3.69 -7.84 8.49
CA ILE A 138 4.17 -6.78 9.38
C ILE A 138 4.01 -7.24 10.83
N GLN A 139 2.84 -7.73 11.22
CA GLN A 139 2.60 -8.20 12.59
C GLN A 139 3.58 -9.29 13.00
N TYR A 140 3.83 -10.27 12.13
CA TYR A 140 4.74 -11.38 12.38
C TYR A 140 6.21 -10.95 12.47
N THR A 141 6.61 -9.98 11.65
CA THR A 141 8.02 -9.57 11.51
C THR A 141 8.42 -8.38 12.40
N THR A 142 7.45 -7.73 13.04
CA THR A 142 7.69 -6.55 13.88
C THR A 142 8.20 -6.93 15.27
N LEU A 143 9.51 -6.92 15.42
CA LEU A 143 10.22 -7.09 16.69
C LEU A 143 10.60 -5.74 17.32
N THR A 144 10.46 -5.62 18.64
CA THR A 144 11.05 -4.50 19.40
C THR A 144 12.58 -4.54 19.35
N ALA A 145 13.24 -3.43 19.72
CA ALA A 145 14.70 -3.38 19.76
C ALA A 145 15.30 -4.46 20.68
N GLU A 146 14.71 -4.67 21.86
CA GLU A 146 15.16 -5.70 22.81
C GLU A 146 14.90 -7.13 22.30
N GLN A 147 13.74 -7.40 21.71
CA GLN A 147 13.46 -8.70 21.09
C GLN A 147 14.44 -9.00 19.96
N ARG A 148 14.70 -8.02 19.09
CA ARG A 148 15.67 -8.16 17.99
C ARG A 148 17.08 -8.41 18.53
N LYS A 149 17.47 -7.73 19.60
CA LYS A 149 18.76 -7.93 20.27
C LYS A 149 18.90 -9.35 20.81
N LEU A 150 17.87 -9.90 21.45
CA LEU A 150 17.87 -11.30 21.93
C LEU A 150 18.06 -12.31 20.79
N VAL A 151 17.34 -12.14 19.67
CA VAL A 151 17.52 -13.01 18.50
C VAL A 151 18.94 -12.90 17.96
N LEU A 152 19.48 -11.69 17.82
CA LEU A 152 20.85 -11.48 17.35
C LEU A 152 21.90 -12.04 18.33
N GLN A 153 21.64 -12.01 19.64
CA GLN A 153 22.52 -12.62 20.64
C GLN A 153 22.60 -14.14 20.47
N ASN A 154 21.51 -14.82 20.11
CA ASN A 154 21.55 -16.24 19.79
C ASN A 154 22.39 -16.51 18.53
N ILE A 155 22.24 -15.68 17.49
CA ILE A 155 23.03 -15.82 16.26
C ILE A 155 24.52 -15.58 16.53
N ILE A 156 24.87 -14.50 17.23
CA ILE A 156 26.26 -14.16 17.57
C ILE A 156 26.85 -15.19 18.54
N GLY A 157 26.03 -15.71 19.46
CA GLY A 157 26.40 -16.80 20.35
C GLY A 157 26.66 -18.14 19.65
N GLN A 158 26.31 -18.25 18.36
CA GLN A 158 26.37 -19.48 17.56
C GLN A 158 25.46 -20.58 18.14
N ASN A 159 24.29 -20.16 18.63
CA ASN A 159 23.26 -21.06 19.15
C ASN A 159 22.26 -21.42 18.03
N PRO A 160 21.67 -22.62 18.06
CA PRO A 160 20.57 -22.96 17.17
C PRO A 160 19.32 -22.10 17.47
N ILE A 161 18.49 -21.86 16.46
CA ILE A 161 17.25 -21.09 16.57
C ILE A 161 16.12 -21.95 16.02
N GLY A 162 15.28 -22.47 16.92
CA GLY A 162 14.26 -23.47 16.54
C GLY A 162 14.91 -24.70 15.93
N ASP A 163 14.43 -25.12 14.75
CA ASP A 163 14.99 -26.23 13.99
C ASP A 163 16.18 -25.83 13.09
N CYS A 164 16.58 -24.57 13.11
CA CYS A 164 17.70 -24.08 12.32
C CYS A 164 19.02 -24.27 13.08
N PRO A 165 20.03 -24.94 12.50
CA PRO A 165 21.37 -25.00 13.07
C PRO A 165 21.97 -23.58 13.19
N PRO A 166 23.05 -23.40 13.97
CA PRO A 166 23.74 -22.12 14.06
C PRO A 166 24.05 -21.53 12.67
N ILE A 167 23.59 -20.31 12.42
CA ILE A 167 23.79 -19.62 11.13
C ILE A 167 25.27 -19.39 10.86
N VAL A 168 26.03 -19.16 11.92
CA VAL A 168 27.49 -19.04 11.91
C VAL A 168 28.04 -20.04 12.90
N ASP A 169 29.08 -20.75 12.52
CA ASP A 169 29.74 -21.73 13.36
C ASP A 169 31.26 -21.62 13.17
N ASN A 170 32.00 -21.24 14.23
CA ASN A 170 33.47 -21.21 14.18
C ASN A 170 34.08 -22.60 13.94
N THR A 171 33.29 -23.67 14.04
CA THR A 171 33.70 -25.02 13.69
C THR A 171 33.54 -25.36 12.20
N ASP A 172 32.92 -24.48 11.42
CA ASP A 172 32.75 -24.65 9.96
C ASP A 172 34.10 -24.82 9.25
N ARG A 173 34.12 -25.76 8.29
CA ARG A 173 35.34 -26.15 7.57
C ARG A 173 35.93 -25.01 6.75
N TYR A 174 35.09 -24.14 6.19
CA TYR A 174 35.53 -23.03 5.36
C TYR A 174 36.04 -21.87 6.22
N MET A 175 35.42 -21.61 7.37
CA MET A 175 35.93 -20.62 8.33
C MET A 175 37.32 -21.01 8.83
N ARG A 176 37.49 -22.27 9.26
CA ARG A 176 38.79 -22.80 9.73
C ARG A 176 39.86 -22.78 8.65
N SER A 177 39.52 -23.15 7.39
CA SER A 177 40.51 -23.18 6.31
C SER A 177 41.05 -21.80 5.94
N HIS A 178 40.27 -20.74 6.19
CA HIS A 178 40.67 -19.35 5.96
C HIS A 178 41.19 -18.64 7.23
N GLY A 179 41.27 -19.35 8.37
CA GLY A 179 41.70 -18.75 9.63
C GLY A 179 40.76 -17.65 10.15
N ILE A 180 39.48 -17.71 9.80
CA ILE A 180 38.46 -16.74 10.20
C ILE A 180 37.74 -17.25 11.44
N GLU A 181 37.66 -16.41 12.47
CA GLU A 181 36.86 -16.67 13.67
C GLU A 181 35.94 -15.47 13.94
N MET A 182 34.70 -15.74 14.33
CA MET A 182 33.76 -14.70 14.77
C MET A 182 33.64 -14.69 16.30
N GLU A 183 33.79 -13.50 16.89
CA GLU A 183 33.60 -13.31 18.33
C GLU A 183 32.13 -13.52 18.74
N LYS A 184 31.91 -14.22 19.85
CA LYS A 184 30.57 -14.56 20.36
C LYS A 184 29.92 -13.46 21.18
N LYS A 185 30.34 -12.21 21.01
CA LYS A 185 29.85 -11.04 21.74
C LYS A 185 29.65 -9.87 20.79
N MET A 186 28.61 -9.08 21.04
CA MET A 186 28.40 -7.83 20.32
C MET A 186 29.48 -6.81 20.72
N LEU A 187 29.97 -6.06 19.74
CA LEU A 187 30.90 -4.96 19.99
C LEU A 187 30.22 -3.88 20.85
N SER A 188 30.89 -3.47 21.93
CA SER A 188 30.48 -2.32 22.74
C SER A 188 31.13 -1.06 22.17
N VAL A 189 30.29 -0.08 21.81
CA VAL A 189 30.72 1.20 21.26
C VAL A 189 30.17 2.31 22.13
N LYS A 190 31.00 3.31 22.45
CA LYS A 190 30.53 4.54 23.09
C LYS A 190 29.84 5.39 22.02
N ALA A 191 28.53 5.56 22.16
CA ALA A 191 27.75 6.47 21.33
C ALA A 191 27.51 7.79 22.07
N SER A 192 27.36 8.88 21.31
CA SER A 192 26.97 10.19 21.83
C SER A 192 25.58 10.53 21.30
N LEU A 193 24.66 10.86 22.20
CA LEU A 193 23.37 11.44 21.82
C LEU A 193 23.58 12.93 21.55
N LEU A 194 23.26 13.38 20.33
CA LEU A 194 23.36 14.80 19.99
C LEU A 194 22.25 15.58 20.69
N PRO A 195 22.52 16.80 21.16
CA PRO A 195 21.46 17.66 21.69
C PRO A 195 20.46 18.00 20.58
N PRO A 196 19.15 17.98 20.86
CA PRO A 196 18.15 18.30 19.87
C PRO A 196 18.25 19.79 19.52
N PRO A 197 17.97 20.16 18.26
CA PRO A 197 17.95 21.55 17.87
C PRO A 197 16.79 22.27 18.56
N ARG A 198 16.99 23.55 18.86
CA ARG A 198 15.90 24.45 19.27
C ARG A 198 15.06 24.77 18.04
N VAL A 199 13.75 24.53 18.13
CA VAL A 199 12.79 24.88 17.09
C VAL A 199 12.17 26.21 17.47
N VAL A 200 12.26 27.21 16.60
CA VAL A 200 11.60 28.51 16.79
C VAL A 200 10.41 28.56 15.84
N TYR A 201 9.23 28.80 16.39
CA TYR A 201 7.97 28.87 15.63
C TYR A 201 7.16 30.07 16.12
N GLY A 202 6.99 31.06 15.24
CA GLY A 202 6.42 32.35 15.65
C GLY A 202 7.25 33.00 16.75
N ASN A 203 6.56 33.51 17.78
CA ASN A 203 7.18 34.05 18.98
C ASN A 203 7.49 32.98 20.04
N SER A 204 7.23 31.71 19.73
CA SER A 204 7.47 30.59 20.64
C SER A 204 8.78 29.88 20.30
N ASP A 205 9.48 29.43 21.32
CA ASP A 205 10.61 28.53 21.20
C ASP A 205 10.34 27.21 21.89
N PHE A 206 10.69 26.12 21.20
CA PHE A 206 10.58 24.77 21.70
C PHE A 206 11.97 24.14 21.80
N LEU A 207 12.23 23.53 22.95
CA LEU A 207 13.40 22.72 23.20
C LEU A 207 12.92 21.34 23.67
N ASP A 208 13.29 20.30 22.95
CA ASP A 208 13.03 18.91 23.33
C ASP A 208 13.98 18.51 24.48
N SER A 209 13.63 18.87 25.72
CA SER A 209 14.46 18.53 26.90
C SER A 209 14.58 17.03 27.14
N ASP A 210 13.57 16.28 26.71
CA ASP A 210 13.42 14.86 27.02
C ASP A 210 13.97 13.97 25.90
N HIS A 211 14.50 14.55 24.83
CA HIS A 211 15.09 13.87 23.66
C HIS A 211 14.12 12.86 23.03
N LEU A 212 12.82 13.18 23.02
CA LEU A 212 11.79 12.32 22.44
C LEU A 212 11.77 12.36 20.91
N GLY A 213 12.33 13.42 20.31
CA GLY A 213 12.36 13.61 18.86
C GLY A 213 11.02 14.05 18.26
N GLU A 214 10.10 14.55 19.08
CA GLU A 214 8.75 14.98 18.68
C GLU A 214 8.51 16.45 19.08
N TRP A 215 7.77 17.18 18.24
CA TRP A 215 7.31 18.54 18.54
C TRP A 215 5.92 18.76 17.90
N LYS A 216 5.14 19.73 18.42
CA LYS A 216 3.78 20.02 17.94
C LYS A 216 3.66 21.51 17.63
N ALA A 217 3.17 21.87 16.45
CA ALA A 217 2.94 23.28 16.11
C ALA A 217 1.72 23.88 16.84
N VAL A 218 0.65 23.11 17.01
CA VAL A 218 -0.66 23.57 17.52
C VAL A 218 -0.63 24.07 18.97
N THR A 219 0.38 23.69 19.75
CA THR A 219 0.55 24.16 21.14
C THR A 219 1.23 25.54 21.24
N HIS A 220 1.60 26.13 20.11
CA HIS A 220 2.37 27.36 20.05
C HIS A 220 1.68 28.39 19.17
N GLU A 221 1.83 29.66 19.53
CA GLU A 221 1.30 30.74 18.71
C GLU A 221 2.01 30.73 17.36
N PRO A 222 1.26 30.63 16.24
CA PRO A 222 1.86 30.67 14.94
C PRO A 222 2.50 32.02 14.70
N ASN A 223 3.38 32.06 13.71
CA ASN A 223 3.97 33.31 13.31
C ASN A 223 2.88 34.18 12.67
N SER A 224 2.36 35.16 13.41
CA SER A 224 1.36 36.06 12.88
C SER A 224 2.00 36.82 11.73
N SER A 225 1.57 36.57 10.49
CA SER A 225 1.86 37.38 9.31
C SER A 225 1.33 38.83 9.40
N ARG A 226 0.91 39.27 10.60
CA ARG A 226 0.76 40.69 10.95
C ARG A 226 2.06 41.35 11.41
N GLY A 227 3.16 40.62 11.51
CA GLY A 227 4.48 41.18 11.77
C GLY A 227 5.57 40.13 11.58
N SER A 228 6.42 40.34 10.56
CA SER A 228 7.81 39.88 10.46
C SER A 228 8.18 38.55 11.15
N ASP A 229 8.30 37.47 10.36
CA ASP A 229 9.50 36.60 10.30
C ASP A 229 9.22 35.10 10.30
N LEU A 230 8.57 34.54 9.26
CA LEU A 230 9.10 33.28 8.76
C LEU A 230 10.52 33.59 8.26
N GLN A 231 11.55 33.15 8.98
CA GLN A 231 12.92 33.21 8.51
C GLN A 231 13.10 32.20 7.37
N GLU A 232 12.57 32.54 6.21
CA GLU A 232 13.29 32.26 4.97
C GLU A 232 14.51 33.20 4.95
N GLU A 233 15.68 32.70 4.52
CA GLU A 233 16.84 33.57 4.35
C GLU A 233 16.46 34.81 3.53
N PRO A 234 16.96 36.02 3.89
CA PRO A 234 16.49 37.27 3.31
C PRO A 234 16.98 37.40 1.87
N ARG A 235 16.25 36.83 0.92
CA ARG A 235 16.32 37.23 -0.47
C ARG A 235 15.15 38.16 -0.73
N CYS A 236 15.49 39.44 -0.83
CA CYS A 236 14.67 40.57 -1.27
C CYS A 236 13.92 41.33 -0.16
N GLN A 237 14.39 42.56 0.11
CA GLN A 237 13.64 43.62 0.79
C GLN A 237 12.49 44.07 -0.12
N GLY A 238 11.35 43.36 -0.05
CA GLY A 238 10.06 43.80 -0.56
C GLY A 238 9.06 43.87 0.59
N SER A 239 8.05 44.73 0.47
CA SER A 239 6.85 44.66 1.33
C SER A 239 6.27 43.24 1.21
N LYS A 240 6.17 42.52 2.34
CA LYS A 240 5.66 41.14 2.37
C LYS A 240 4.15 41.18 2.07
N THR A 241 3.79 40.73 0.87
CA THR A 241 2.40 40.58 0.41
C THR A 241 1.68 39.53 1.27
N GLN A 242 0.46 39.84 1.71
CA GLN A 242 -0.37 38.88 2.46
C GLN A 242 -0.99 37.90 1.45
N GLU A 243 -0.74 36.61 1.61
CA GLU A 243 -1.30 35.56 0.75
C GLU A 243 -2.43 34.83 1.48
N ALA A 244 -3.65 34.88 0.94
CA ALA A 244 -4.80 34.16 1.48
C ALA A 244 -5.36 33.16 0.46
N ALA A 245 -5.74 31.99 0.94
CA ALA A 245 -6.19 30.89 0.09
C ALA A 245 -7.71 30.67 0.22
N PRO A 246 -8.48 30.83 -0.88
CA PRO A 246 -9.79 30.21 -1.00
C PRO A 246 -9.58 28.75 -1.40
N GLY A 247 -10.27 27.83 -0.74
CA GLY A 247 -10.22 26.44 -1.15
C GLY A 247 -11.12 26.21 -2.36
N ILE A 248 -10.65 25.32 -3.22
CA ILE A 248 -11.33 24.88 -4.43
C ILE A 248 -11.33 23.35 -4.40
N ASP A 249 -12.49 22.75 -4.63
CA ASP A 249 -12.65 21.31 -4.48
C ASP A 249 -12.68 20.61 -5.84
N LEU A 250 -11.75 19.69 -6.08
CA LEU A 250 -11.79 18.77 -7.20
C LEU A 250 -12.15 17.37 -6.70
N ARG A 251 -13.39 16.94 -6.96
CA ARG A 251 -13.87 15.60 -6.58
C ARG A 251 -13.46 14.59 -7.64
N VAL A 252 -12.61 13.63 -7.26
CA VAL A 252 -12.10 12.60 -8.17
C VAL A 252 -12.76 11.26 -7.86
N GLY A 253 -13.73 10.87 -8.68
CA GLY A 253 -14.47 9.61 -8.58
C GLY A 253 -13.74 8.44 -9.22
N SER A 254 -13.91 7.26 -8.64
CA SER A 254 -13.29 6.03 -9.13
C SER A 254 -14.20 5.29 -10.12
N LEU A 255 -13.60 4.69 -11.14
CA LEU A 255 -14.26 3.72 -12.05
C LEU A 255 -14.76 2.46 -11.35
N MET A 256 -14.33 2.19 -10.12
CA MET A 256 -14.84 1.04 -9.37
C MET A 256 -16.28 1.26 -8.90
N ASN A 257 -16.70 2.51 -8.74
CA ASN A 257 -18.02 2.88 -8.22
C ASN A 257 -18.91 3.53 -9.30
N ASP A 258 -18.42 3.64 -10.54
CA ASP A 258 -19.07 4.23 -11.73
C ASP A 258 -19.69 5.63 -11.52
N THR A 259 -19.38 6.30 -10.41
CA THR A 259 -20.01 7.56 -9.98
C THR A 259 -19.04 8.41 -9.16
N VAL A 260 -19.13 9.73 -9.34
CA VAL A 260 -18.43 10.74 -8.52
C VAL A 260 -19.29 11.18 -7.31
N ALA A 261 -20.49 10.61 -7.17
CA ALA A 261 -21.50 10.98 -6.17
C ALA A 261 -21.16 10.46 -4.75
N PHE A 262 -19.97 10.78 -4.25
CA PHE A 262 -19.67 10.70 -2.83
C PHE A 262 -19.87 12.09 -2.20
N GLU A 263 -20.69 12.16 -1.15
CA GLU A 263 -20.97 13.40 -0.45
C GLU A 263 -19.76 13.83 0.37
N ILE A 264 -19.28 15.04 0.10
CA ILE A 264 -18.27 15.69 0.92
C ILE A 264 -19.00 16.45 2.03
N ASP A 265 -18.55 16.25 3.26
CA ASP A 265 -19.04 17.03 4.39
C ASP A 265 -18.33 18.39 4.41
N ASP A 266 -19.05 19.45 4.03
CA ASP A 266 -18.54 20.83 4.04
C ASP A 266 -18.03 21.25 5.44
N THR A 267 -18.53 20.62 6.52
CA THR A 267 -18.02 20.83 7.87
C THR A 267 -16.54 20.45 7.99
N CYS A 268 -16.13 19.36 7.33
CA CYS A 268 -14.75 18.89 7.33
C CYS A 268 -13.83 19.88 6.59
N TYR A 269 -14.32 20.48 5.49
CA TYR A 269 -13.62 21.54 4.78
C TYR A 269 -13.38 22.76 5.69
N HIS A 270 -14.42 23.22 6.39
CA HIS A 270 -14.29 24.36 7.31
C HIS A 270 -13.36 24.07 8.49
N ASN A 271 -13.36 22.84 9.00
CA ASN A 271 -12.42 22.42 10.05
C ASN A 271 -10.97 22.44 9.55
N LEU A 272 -10.72 21.98 8.32
CA LEU A 272 -9.39 22.05 7.70
C LEU A 272 -8.91 23.49 7.54
N MET A 273 -9.80 24.37 7.08
CA MET A 273 -9.52 25.80 6.91
C MET A 273 -9.23 26.50 8.23
N ARG A 274 -9.99 26.18 9.29
CA ARG A 274 -9.72 26.68 10.64
C ARG A 274 -8.37 26.23 11.15
N ALA A 275 -8.04 24.94 11.01
CA ALA A 275 -6.74 24.41 11.41
C ALA A 275 -5.58 25.06 10.63
N THR A 276 -5.82 25.47 9.39
CA THR A 276 -4.84 26.17 8.54
C THR A 276 -4.60 27.60 9.04
N GLU A 277 -5.66 28.32 9.40
CA GLU A 277 -5.55 29.66 10.02
C GLU A 277 -4.90 29.59 11.41
N GLU A 278 -5.24 28.60 12.23
CA GLU A 278 -4.61 28.33 13.53
C GLU A 278 -3.12 27.99 13.41
N ALA A 279 -2.68 27.45 12.26
CA ALA A 279 -1.27 27.24 11.93
C ALA A 279 -0.57 28.50 11.35
N GLY A 280 -1.27 29.64 11.32
CA GLY A 280 -0.73 30.93 10.86
C GLY A 280 -0.79 31.18 9.36
N GLN A 281 -1.47 30.31 8.60
CA GLN A 281 -1.66 30.50 7.17
C GLN A 281 -3.00 31.22 6.93
N PRO A 282 -3.02 32.42 6.31
CA PRO A 282 -4.26 33.15 6.09
C PRO A 282 -5.23 32.39 5.18
N VAL A 283 -6.52 32.42 5.53
CA VAL A 283 -7.59 31.75 4.78
C VAL A 283 -8.72 32.74 4.49
N CYS A 284 -9.33 32.61 3.31
CA CYS A 284 -10.49 33.41 2.94
C CYS A 284 -11.75 32.89 3.63
N TRP A 285 -12.40 33.72 4.46
CA TRP A 285 -13.66 33.39 5.15
C TRP A 285 -14.86 33.98 4.44
N ALA A 286 -15.91 33.18 4.21
CA ALA A 286 -17.17 33.68 3.66
C ALA A 286 -17.94 34.50 4.70
N ASN A 287 -17.83 34.09 5.96
CA ASN A 287 -18.27 34.87 7.12
C ASN A 287 -17.39 34.52 8.33
N ARG A 288 -16.57 35.48 8.78
CA ARG A 288 -15.61 35.28 9.86
C ARG A 288 -16.26 35.02 11.22
N GLU A 289 -17.47 35.53 11.45
CA GLU A 289 -18.19 35.36 12.72
C GLU A 289 -18.90 34.01 12.81
N MET A 290 -19.35 33.47 11.68
CA MET A 290 -20.10 32.21 11.59
C MET A 290 -19.19 31.00 11.35
N GLY A 291 -17.94 31.22 10.93
CA GLY A 291 -16.94 30.18 10.72
C GLY A 291 -16.94 29.37 9.41
N PRO A 292 -17.75 29.65 8.36
CA PRO A 292 -17.57 28.99 7.05
C PRO A 292 -16.49 29.68 6.20
N ALA A 293 -15.53 28.88 5.74
CA ALA A 293 -14.51 29.29 4.78
C ALA A 293 -15.08 29.38 3.35
N VAL A 294 -14.49 30.23 2.51
CA VAL A 294 -14.89 30.38 1.09
C VAL A 294 -14.56 29.11 0.33
N ILE A 295 -15.53 28.60 -0.44
CA ILE A 295 -15.30 27.63 -1.52
C ILE A 295 -15.50 28.40 -2.83
N HIS A 296 -14.41 28.66 -3.55
CA HIS A 296 -14.48 29.49 -4.76
C HIS A 296 -15.09 28.74 -5.95
N SER A 297 -14.73 27.48 -6.13
CA SER A 297 -15.25 26.62 -7.18
C SER A 297 -15.19 25.15 -6.76
N SER A 298 -16.02 24.32 -7.39
CA SER A 298 -16.01 22.87 -7.20
C SER A 298 -16.29 22.18 -8.54
N THR A 299 -15.58 21.10 -8.84
CA THR A 299 -15.81 20.30 -10.06
C THR A 299 -15.63 18.81 -9.79
N GLU A 300 -16.18 18.00 -10.69
CA GLU A 300 -16.17 16.54 -10.63
C GLU A 300 -15.37 15.96 -11.79
N TYR A 301 -14.56 14.95 -11.51
CA TYR A 301 -13.79 14.21 -12.50
C TYR A 301 -13.94 12.71 -12.25
N LEU A 302 -14.52 11.99 -13.21
CA LEU A 302 -14.56 10.54 -13.20
C LEU A 302 -13.35 9.99 -13.95
N GLN A 303 -12.47 9.33 -13.19
CA GLN A 303 -11.25 8.73 -13.73
C GLN A 303 -11.55 7.82 -14.92
N GLY A 304 -10.71 7.82 -15.96
CA GLY A 304 -10.84 6.99 -17.17
C GLY A 304 -12.11 7.14 -18.02
N ARG A 305 -13.06 7.99 -17.64
CA ARG A 305 -14.19 8.40 -18.49
C ARG A 305 -14.02 9.83 -18.99
N ASP A 306 -13.72 10.74 -18.07
CA ASP A 306 -13.68 12.16 -18.37
C ASP A 306 -12.30 12.57 -18.91
N LEU A 307 -12.30 13.56 -19.80
CA LEU A 307 -11.09 14.04 -20.46
C LEU A 307 -10.34 15.02 -19.54
N PRO A 308 -9.06 14.77 -19.19
CA PRO A 308 -8.28 15.64 -18.31
C PRO A 308 -8.17 17.10 -18.78
N GLY A 309 -8.26 17.34 -20.10
CA GLY A 309 -8.22 18.69 -20.68
C GLY A 309 -9.33 19.61 -20.16
N VAL A 310 -10.52 19.07 -19.87
CA VAL A 310 -11.63 19.88 -19.33
C VAL A 310 -11.30 20.38 -17.92
N THR A 311 -10.69 19.52 -17.10
CA THR A 311 -10.22 19.91 -15.76
C THR A 311 -9.08 20.92 -15.84
N MET A 312 -8.21 20.82 -16.85
CA MET A 312 -7.12 21.78 -17.08
C MET A 312 -7.64 23.17 -17.48
N ASP A 313 -8.62 23.24 -18.38
CA ASP A 313 -9.28 24.49 -18.76
C ASP A 313 -9.96 25.14 -17.54
N TRP A 314 -10.64 24.32 -16.72
CA TRP A 314 -11.21 24.77 -15.44
C TRP A 314 -10.14 25.29 -14.49
N MET A 315 -9.03 24.58 -14.30
CA MET A 315 -7.93 25.02 -13.42
C MET A 315 -7.36 26.37 -13.88
N THR A 316 -7.26 26.60 -15.19
CA THR A 316 -6.80 27.87 -15.76
C THR A 316 -7.76 29.03 -15.48
N SER A 317 -9.06 28.74 -15.33
CA SER A 317 -10.07 29.76 -14.97
C SER A 317 -10.06 30.14 -13.49
N LEU A 318 -9.45 29.34 -12.59
CA LEU A 318 -9.49 29.57 -11.14
C LEU A 318 -8.76 30.82 -10.67
N SER A 319 -7.82 31.34 -11.45
CA SER A 319 -7.16 32.60 -11.14
C SER A 319 -8.01 33.83 -11.50
N GLN A 320 -9.09 33.64 -12.26
CA GLN A 320 -10.01 34.70 -12.66
C GLN A 320 -10.98 35.00 -11.49
N ASP A 321 -11.36 36.27 -11.31
CA ASP A 321 -12.35 36.72 -10.31
C ASP A 321 -12.00 36.54 -8.81
N THR A 322 -10.72 36.38 -8.49
CA THR A 322 -10.24 36.24 -7.10
C THR A 322 -10.16 37.58 -6.33
N ASP A 323 -10.18 38.72 -7.02
CA ASP A 323 -10.12 40.06 -6.41
C ASP A 323 -11.28 40.36 -5.44
N SER A 324 -12.41 39.66 -5.61
CA SER A 324 -13.59 39.82 -4.75
C SER A 324 -13.39 39.39 -3.29
N TYR A 325 -12.35 38.58 -3.01
CA TYR A 325 -12.08 38.04 -1.68
C TYR A 325 -11.05 38.84 -0.88
N LYS A 326 -10.46 39.89 -1.46
CA LYS A 326 -9.44 40.70 -0.80
C LYS A 326 -10.04 41.54 0.32
N GLU A 327 -9.50 41.40 1.53
CA GLU A 327 -9.79 42.27 2.67
C GLU A 327 -8.90 43.53 2.66
N ALA A 328 -7.74 43.48 1.99
CA ALA A 328 -6.79 44.59 1.87
C ALA A 328 -6.25 44.79 0.42
N GLU A 329 -5.83 46.02 0.08
CA GLU A 329 -5.33 46.35 -1.27
C GLU A 329 -4.00 45.65 -1.62
N ASP A 330 -3.21 45.29 -0.61
CA ASP A 330 -1.91 44.60 -0.72
C ASP A 330 -2.00 43.08 -0.56
N GLU A 331 -3.21 42.52 -0.48
CA GLU A 331 -3.44 41.09 -0.37
C GLU A 331 -3.43 40.43 -1.76
N VAL A 332 -2.77 39.28 -1.85
CA VAL A 332 -2.75 38.42 -3.04
C VAL A 332 -3.48 37.14 -2.72
N ILE A 333 -4.49 36.83 -3.53
CA ILE A 333 -5.30 35.63 -3.35
C ILE A 333 -4.67 34.50 -4.18
N VAL A 334 -4.27 33.43 -3.50
CA VAL A 334 -3.63 32.28 -4.14
C VAL A 334 -4.55 31.06 -4.04
N PRO A 335 -5.19 30.63 -5.14
CA PRO A 335 -6.09 29.49 -5.10
C PRO A 335 -5.34 28.18 -4.84
N ILE A 336 -5.88 27.36 -3.92
CA ILE A 336 -5.41 25.98 -3.68
C ILE A 336 -6.52 24.98 -4.03
N VAL A 337 -6.19 23.99 -4.85
CA VAL A 337 -7.12 22.93 -5.27
C VAL A 337 -6.91 21.68 -4.42
N PHE A 338 -7.92 21.32 -3.62
CA PHE A 338 -7.97 20.04 -2.93
C PHE A 338 -8.49 18.96 -3.87
N MET A 339 -7.60 18.06 -4.29
CA MET A 339 -7.95 16.93 -5.14
C MET A 339 -8.36 15.75 -4.24
N ILE A 340 -9.67 15.51 -4.15
CA ILE A 340 -10.25 14.54 -3.21
C ILE A 340 -10.51 13.22 -3.95
N PHE A 341 -9.64 12.24 -3.71
CA PHE A 341 -9.68 10.93 -4.37
C PHE A 341 -10.53 9.94 -3.59
N GLN A 342 -11.53 9.36 -4.25
CA GLN A 342 -12.39 8.34 -3.64
C GLN A 342 -11.61 7.08 -3.21
N ILE A 343 -10.64 6.65 -4.03
CA ILE A 343 -9.82 5.46 -3.82
C ILE A 343 -8.36 5.78 -4.08
N ARG A 344 -7.45 5.16 -3.34
CA ARG A 344 -6.01 5.27 -3.57
C ARG A 344 -5.63 4.63 -4.91
N PHE A 345 -4.82 5.33 -5.72
CA PHE A 345 -4.33 4.81 -7.00
C PHE A 345 -3.68 3.42 -6.89
N THR A 346 -2.89 3.16 -5.85
CA THR A 346 -2.26 1.84 -5.68
C THR A 346 -3.28 0.72 -5.57
N THR A 347 -4.45 0.98 -4.98
CA THR A 347 -5.54 0.00 -4.92
C THR A 347 -6.12 -0.25 -6.31
N LEU A 348 -6.37 0.82 -7.08
CA LEU A 348 -6.86 0.74 -8.46
C LEU A 348 -5.90 -0.04 -9.37
N ASN A 349 -4.60 0.26 -9.30
CA ASN A 349 -3.59 -0.40 -10.12
C ASN A 349 -3.40 -1.88 -9.78
N CYS A 350 -3.73 -2.31 -8.56
CA CYS A 350 -3.68 -3.72 -8.19
C CYS A 350 -4.84 -4.51 -8.79
N GLU A 351 -6.01 -3.90 -8.96
CA GLU A 351 -7.19 -4.52 -9.54
C GLU A 351 -7.22 -4.40 -11.06
N ARG A 352 -6.66 -3.31 -11.60
CA ARG A 352 -6.53 -3.04 -13.04
C ARG A 352 -5.09 -2.65 -13.37
N PRO A 353 -4.21 -3.63 -13.66
CA PRO A 353 -2.91 -3.32 -14.25
C PRO A 353 -3.16 -2.58 -15.57
N ASP A 354 -2.39 -1.53 -15.83
CA ASP A 354 -2.54 -0.57 -16.95
C ASP A 354 -3.47 0.64 -16.69
N PHE A 355 -3.98 0.79 -15.47
CA PHE A 355 -4.73 2.00 -15.11
C PHE A 355 -3.81 3.24 -15.01
N GLN A 356 -4.21 4.34 -15.65
CA GLN A 356 -3.46 5.59 -15.63
C GLN A 356 -3.49 6.24 -14.24
N ASN A 357 -2.33 6.78 -13.82
CA ASN A 357 -2.24 7.47 -12.53
C ASN A 357 -2.68 8.93 -12.67
N ASP A 358 -3.97 9.19 -12.50
CA ASP A 358 -4.52 10.55 -12.61
C ASP A 358 -4.02 11.50 -11.51
N TYR A 359 -3.59 10.98 -10.34
CA TYR A 359 -2.92 11.82 -9.34
C TYR A 359 -1.62 12.41 -9.89
N ASN A 360 -0.77 11.59 -10.50
CA ASN A 360 0.46 12.06 -11.11
C ASN A 360 0.17 12.98 -12.30
N LEU A 361 -0.87 12.67 -13.08
CA LEU A 361 -1.28 13.48 -14.24
C LEU A 361 -1.69 14.89 -13.80
N PHE A 362 -2.62 15.01 -12.85
CA PHE A 362 -3.07 16.31 -12.37
C PHE A 362 -1.96 17.06 -11.67
N LYS A 363 -1.13 16.39 -10.87
CA LYS A 363 0.07 17.02 -10.29
C LYS A 363 0.99 17.60 -11.37
N TRP A 364 1.28 16.82 -12.40
CA TRP A 364 2.11 17.30 -13.50
C TRP A 364 1.47 18.48 -14.24
N MET A 365 0.18 18.40 -14.57
CA MET A 365 -0.56 19.47 -15.26
C MET A 365 -0.57 20.76 -14.43
N SER A 366 -0.90 20.67 -13.15
CA SER A 366 -0.98 21.83 -12.28
C SER A 366 0.37 22.47 -12.03
N ASP A 367 1.43 21.68 -11.81
CA ASP A 367 2.76 22.21 -11.48
C ASP A 367 3.50 22.74 -12.72
N ASN A 368 3.32 22.14 -13.91
CA ASN A 368 4.10 22.47 -15.10
C ASN A 368 3.36 23.31 -16.13
N GLU A 369 2.04 23.13 -16.28
CA GLU A 369 1.28 23.78 -17.35
C GLU A 369 0.46 24.96 -16.84
N VAL A 370 -0.29 24.77 -15.74
CA VAL A 370 -1.23 25.80 -15.25
C VAL A 370 -0.59 26.71 -14.19
N GLY A 371 0.29 26.17 -13.35
CA GLY A 371 0.90 26.90 -12.21
C GLY A 371 -0.06 27.07 -11.02
N VAL A 372 -0.93 26.10 -10.77
CA VAL A 372 -1.91 26.14 -9.65
C VAL A 372 -1.48 25.18 -8.55
N PHE A 373 -1.56 25.63 -7.28
CA PHE A 373 -1.24 24.79 -6.14
C PHE A 373 -2.32 23.73 -5.94
N THR A 374 -1.88 22.49 -5.78
CA THR A 374 -2.79 21.36 -5.57
C THR A 374 -2.39 20.56 -4.33
N GLN A 375 -3.37 20.00 -3.63
CA GLN A 375 -3.15 19.09 -2.52
C GLN A 375 -4.04 17.85 -2.68
N GLY A 376 -3.44 16.68 -2.85
CA GLY A 376 -4.19 15.43 -2.94
C GLY A 376 -4.55 14.89 -1.56
N ILE A 377 -5.81 14.53 -1.36
CA ILE A 377 -6.34 13.97 -0.12
C ILE A 377 -7.26 12.79 -0.46
N LEU A 378 -7.28 11.75 0.36
CA LEU A 378 -8.25 10.66 0.21
C LEU A 378 -9.58 11.08 0.81
N TYR A 379 -10.69 10.76 0.13
CA TYR A 379 -12.05 10.98 0.60
C TYR A 379 -12.27 10.54 2.05
N LYS A 380 -11.80 9.33 2.40
CA LYS A 380 -11.89 8.80 3.78
C LYS A 380 -11.17 9.65 4.81
N THR A 381 -10.03 10.24 4.43
CA THR A 381 -9.25 11.11 5.31
C THR A 381 -9.93 12.46 5.43
N PHE A 382 -10.40 13.02 4.32
CA PHE A 382 -11.10 14.30 4.28
C PHE A 382 -12.36 14.30 5.17
N ASN A 383 -13.23 13.30 5.01
CA ASN A 383 -14.44 13.16 5.81
C ASN A 383 -14.19 12.71 7.27
N SER A 384 -12.94 12.58 7.69
CA SER A 384 -12.56 12.28 9.08
C SER A 384 -12.00 13.50 9.82
N ILE A 385 -11.93 14.67 9.17
CA ILE A 385 -11.39 15.90 9.75
C ILE A 385 -12.41 16.49 10.73
N GLY A 386 -12.18 16.21 12.01
CA GLY A 386 -12.98 16.75 13.12
C GLY A 386 -12.59 18.17 13.54
N LEU A 387 -13.34 18.71 14.50
CA LEU A 387 -13.14 20.04 15.11
C LEU A 387 -11.85 20.18 15.93
N SER A 388 -11.19 19.08 16.27
CA SER A 388 -9.95 19.07 17.02
C SER A 388 -8.96 18.15 16.33
N PRO A 389 -7.64 18.45 16.38
CA PRO A 389 -6.63 17.52 15.92
C PRO A 389 -6.87 16.17 16.60
N ALA A 390 -6.88 15.08 15.82
CA ALA A 390 -7.17 13.76 16.35
C ALA A 390 -6.28 13.51 17.60
N PRO A 391 -6.86 13.17 18.76
CA PRO A 391 -6.06 12.81 19.91
C PRO A 391 -5.19 11.61 19.50
N PHE A 392 -3.90 11.71 19.80
CA PHE A 392 -2.96 10.64 19.55
C PHE A 392 -3.49 9.37 20.20
N ILE A 393 -3.87 8.39 19.38
CA ILE A 393 -3.95 7.01 19.84
C ILE A 393 -2.49 6.61 20.04
N GLY A 394 -1.98 6.90 21.23
CA GLY A 394 -0.75 6.27 21.71
C GLY A 394 -0.90 4.81 21.41
N GLY A 395 0.05 4.26 20.65
CA GLY A 395 0.11 2.85 20.32
C GLY A 395 0.08 2.09 21.64
N ASN A 396 -1.13 1.72 22.06
CA ASN A 396 -1.35 0.98 23.28
C ASN A 396 -0.83 -0.40 22.94
N SER A 397 0.44 -0.63 23.30
CA SER A 397 1.09 -1.91 23.27
C SER A 397 0.49 -2.80 24.35
N HIS A 398 -0.83 -3.03 24.31
CA HIS A 398 -1.39 -4.26 24.83
C HIS A 398 -1.20 -5.34 23.76
N ARG A 399 0.08 -5.69 23.57
CA ARG A 399 0.46 -6.92 22.90
C ARG A 399 0.29 -8.03 23.94
N LYS A 400 -0.57 -9.01 23.63
CA LYS A 400 -0.62 -10.27 24.37
C LYS A 400 0.79 -10.87 24.42
N PRO A 401 1.22 -11.46 25.54
CA PRO A 401 2.41 -12.30 25.53
C PRO A 401 2.06 -13.55 24.74
N LEU A 402 2.68 -13.74 23.58
CA LEU A 402 2.81 -15.05 22.96
C LEU A 402 4.24 -15.52 23.26
N LEU A 403 4.34 -16.38 24.27
CA LEU A 403 5.30 -17.47 24.29
C LEU A 403 4.74 -18.58 23.40
#